data_AF-A0A0S4J8X0-F1
#
_entry.id   AF-A0A0S4J8X0-F1
#
_cell.length_a   1.000
_cell.length_b   1.000
_cell.length_c   1.000
_cell.angle_alpha   90.00
_cell.angle_beta   90.00
_cell.angle_gamma   90.00
#
_symmetry.space_group_name_H-M   'P 1'
#
loop_
_entity.id
_entity.type
_entity.pdbx_description
1 polymer ?
#
loop_
_entity_poly.entity_id
_entity_poly.type
_entity_poly.pdbx_seq_one_letter_code
_entity_poly.pdbx_strand_id
1 'polypeptide(L)'
;MSLGLNSSNWEAAVTASPDTLQLESSAKSVLHVLSKAVTRGPQKELAKLVCGPAFVATLRSEFGQKIIQALVDFGTTRTVAAVCAELEKAEAATLVEADGVALIIRSVANRVDDSSDARKSVIKTVAKVGAEALITSKWSLNFAAEVALADTEVFSKLVSSPKARNALKSALSTTQRPKEAIHFVETLLSKSIEQQIEKSASFVFGAVSDAVKASADHKPREDVLVAIAQHADTKNVSSLAVAVASWKNLATLVVKPEGGRIVAALLARADAKSGAALGNAVLSATNAKELSSSRSSSVLAVLTTLQKQYPEVCANHKVNRATLSAAEVKLTKATKPAFAATKDNILEKIRSLERQKEQRSGQAVVVEQPAAKKRRVA
;
A
#
# COMPACT_ATOMS: atom_id res chain seq x y z
N MET A 1 29.15 25.79 6.37
CA MET A 1 28.51 25.93 5.04
C MET A 1 27.69 24.67 4.75
N SER A 2 26.68 24.72 3.90
CA SER A 2 25.87 23.55 3.49
C SER A 2 25.77 23.48 1.97
N LEU A 3 25.38 22.31 1.43
CA LEU A 3 25.05 22.19 0.01
C LEU A 3 23.80 23.03 -0.30
N GLY A 4 23.93 23.99 -1.19
CA GLY A 4 22.82 24.83 -1.65
C GLY A 4 22.03 24.20 -2.80
N LEU A 5 21.02 24.90 -3.31
CA LEU A 5 20.24 24.45 -4.47
C LEU A 5 21.00 24.52 -5.80
N ASN A 6 22.04 25.36 -5.86
CA ASN A 6 22.93 25.43 -7.01
C ASN A 6 24.03 24.38 -6.90
N SER A 7 23.95 23.34 -7.74
CA SER A 7 24.88 22.21 -7.70
C SER A 7 26.30 22.58 -8.12
N SER A 8 26.51 23.64 -8.90
CA SER A 8 27.85 24.04 -9.37
C SER A 8 28.84 24.39 -8.25
N ASN A 9 28.32 24.60 -7.04
CA ASN A 9 29.11 25.00 -5.88
C ASN A 9 29.30 23.85 -4.88
N TRP A 10 28.78 22.66 -5.17
CA TRP A 10 28.82 21.53 -4.24
C TRP A 10 30.24 21.04 -4.02
N GLU A 11 31.03 20.87 -5.08
CA GLU A 11 32.45 20.49 -4.96
C GLU A 11 33.22 21.44 -4.04
N ALA A 12 33.16 22.76 -4.28
CA ALA A 12 33.84 23.75 -3.46
C ALA A 12 33.38 23.71 -1.98
N ALA A 13 32.09 23.51 -1.74
CA ALA A 13 31.54 23.41 -0.38
C ALA A 13 32.02 22.15 0.35
N VAL A 14 32.07 21.00 -0.32
CA VAL A 14 32.55 19.73 0.26
C VAL A 14 34.06 19.79 0.49
N THR A 15 34.84 20.32 -0.44
CA THR A 15 36.28 20.49 -0.27
C THR A 15 36.62 21.41 0.89
N ALA A 16 35.88 22.51 1.07
CA ALA A 16 36.07 23.43 2.18
C ALA A 16 35.64 22.81 3.53
N SER A 17 34.63 21.95 3.52
CA SER A 17 34.08 21.33 4.74
C SER A 17 33.39 20.01 4.39
N PRO A 18 34.07 18.85 4.52
CA PRO A 18 33.48 17.54 4.22
C PRO A 18 32.22 17.21 5.03
N ASP A 19 32.11 17.76 6.24
CA ASP A 19 30.94 17.63 7.12
C ASP A 19 29.65 18.21 6.51
N THR A 20 29.74 18.98 5.42
CA THR A 20 28.58 19.44 4.65
C THR A 20 27.70 18.28 4.18
N LEU A 21 28.26 17.10 3.91
CA LEU A 21 27.54 15.89 3.53
C LEU A 21 26.72 15.27 4.68
N GLN A 22 26.88 15.78 5.91
CA GLN A 22 26.22 15.26 7.10
C GLN A 22 25.15 16.24 7.64
N LEU A 23 24.87 17.34 6.93
CA LEU A 23 23.93 18.37 7.37
C LEU A 23 22.51 18.14 6.82
N GLU A 24 21.50 18.43 7.64
CA GLU A 24 20.09 18.35 7.23
C GLU A 24 19.76 19.25 6.04
N SER A 25 20.26 20.49 6.04
CA SER A 25 20.04 21.47 4.97
C SER A 25 20.63 20.99 3.64
N SER A 26 21.79 20.32 3.68
CA SER A 26 22.38 19.69 2.50
C SER A 26 21.52 18.56 1.98
N ALA A 27 21.04 17.67 2.85
CA ALA A 27 20.19 16.54 2.45
C ALA A 27 18.87 17.01 1.80
N LYS A 28 18.22 18.04 2.37
CA LYS A 28 17.03 18.66 1.77
C LYS A 28 17.30 19.25 0.38
N SER A 29 18.43 19.95 0.24
CA SER A 29 18.82 20.56 -1.03
C SER A 29 19.15 19.52 -2.09
N VAL A 30 19.90 18.48 -1.74
CA VAL A 30 20.22 17.35 -2.62
C VAL A 30 18.94 16.66 -3.08
N LEU A 31 18.05 16.32 -2.15
CA LEU A 31 16.78 15.66 -2.49
C LEU A 31 15.95 16.51 -3.47
N HIS A 32 15.85 17.82 -3.22
CA HIS A 32 15.13 18.74 -4.10
C HIS A 32 15.78 18.87 -5.48
N VAL A 33 17.11 18.92 -5.55
CA VAL A 33 17.81 19.02 -6.83
C VAL A 33 17.65 17.70 -7.59
N LEU A 34 18.00 16.56 -7.00
CA LEU A 34 18.04 15.27 -7.69
C LEU A 34 16.67 14.73 -8.12
N SER A 35 15.60 15.09 -7.40
CA SER A 35 14.23 14.70 -7.78
C SER A 35 13.70 15.36 -9.07
N LYS A 36 14.43 16.33 -9.63
CA LYS A 36 14.06 16.99 -10.90
C LYS A 36 14.52 16.17 -12.11
N ALA A 37 13.79 16.29 -13.22
CA ALA A 37 14.01 15.48 -14.43
C ALA A 37 15.33 15.74 -15.18
N VAL A 38 16.03 16.85 -14.92
CA VAL A 38 17.23 17.30 -15.67
C VAL A 38 18.45 17.37 -14.75
N THR A 39 18.86 16.25 -14.15
CA THR A 39 19.83 16.25 -13.03
C THR A 39 21.06 15.38 -13.21
N ARG A 40 21.31 14.84 -14.41
CA ARG A 40 22.47 13.94 -14.67
C ARG A 40 23.83 14.52 -14.27
N GLY A 41 24.05 15.82 -14.52
CA GLY A 41 25.28 16.53 -14.11
C GLY A 41 25.44 16.55 -12.58
N PRO A 42 24.50 17.15 -11.84
CA PRO A 42 24.48 17.15 -10.37
C PRO A 42 24.65 15.76 -9.75
N GLN A 43 23.99 14.73 -10.31
CA GLN A 43 24.13 13.34 -9.82
C GLN A 43 25.57 12.83 -9.93
N LYS A 44 26.22 13.05 -11.08
CA LYS A 44 27.59 12.60 -11.33
C LYS A 44 28.58 13.33 -10.44
N GLU A 45 28.40 14.63 -10.25
CA GLU A 45 29.24 15.45 -9.37
C GLU A 45 29.11 14.98 -7.92
N LEU A 46 27.87 14.90 -7.40
CA LEU A 46 27.64 14.46 -6.03
C LEU A 46 28.11 13.02 -5.78
N ALA A 47 27.93 12.12 -6.74
CA ALA A 47 28.43 10.76 -6.63
C ALA A 47 29.96 10.72 -6.47
N LYS A 48 30.72 11.58 -7.15
CA LYS A 48 32.18 11.67 -6.96
C LYS A 48 32.57 12.21 -5.59
N LEU A 49 31.78 13.13 -5.04
CA LEU A 49 32.04 13.73 -3.73
C LEU A 49 31.73 12.75 -2.59
N VAL A 50 30.68 11.94 -2.76
CA VAL A 50 30.21 10.98 -1.76
C VAL A 50 30.94 9.64 -1.85
N CYS A 51 31.11 9.08 -3.06
CA CYS A 51 31.76 7.79 -3.27
C CYS A 51 33.29 7.95 -3.23
N GLY A 52 33.92 7.42 -2.18
CA GLY A 52 35.34 7.59 -1.90
C GLY A 52 35.61 7.76 -0.40
N PRO A 53 36.62 8.55 0.01
CA PRO A 53 37.02 8.67 1.41
C PRO A 53 35.91 9.17 2.36
N ALA A 54 34.96 9.95 1.86
CA ALA A 54 33.85 10.49 2.63
C ALA A 54 32.68 9.50 2.82
N PHE A 55 32.68 8.36 2.11
CA PHE A 55 31.51 7.48 2.05
C PHE A 55 31.10 6.93 3.42
N VAL A 56 32.05 6.39 4.19
CA VAL A 56 31.76 5.79 5.51
C VAL A 56 31.23 6.84 6.50
N ALA A 57 31.81 8.03 6.52
CA ALA A 57 31.34 9.13 7.36
C ALA A 57 29.93 9.58 6.97
N THR A 58 29.66 9.66 5.66
CA THR A 58 28.34 9.99 5.12
C THR A 58 27.31 8.90 5.44
N LEU A 59 27.69 7.61 5.33
CA LEU A 59 26.84 6.47 5.63
C LEU A 59 26.46 6.37 7.11
N ARG A 60 27.32 6.85 8.02
CA ARG A 60 27.05 6.86 9.47
C ARG A 60 26.15 8.03 9.92
N SER A 61 25.99 9.05 9.09
CA SER A 61 25.12 10.20 9.37
C SER A 61 23.69 9.95 8.87
N GLU A 62 22.67 10.26 9.68
CA GLU A 62 21.26 10.19 9.25
C GLU A 62 20.99 11.01 7.98
N PHE A 63 21.57 12.22 7.90
CA PHE A 63 21.40 13.10 6.74
C PHE A 63 22.26 12.69 5.56
N GLY A 64 23.45 12.15 5.82
CA GLY A 64 24.28 11.54 4.79
C GLY A 64 23.62 10.30 4.17
N GLN A 65 22.93 9.48 4.96
CA GLN A 65 22.13 8.36 4.47
C GLN A 65 21.03 8.83 3.50
N LYS A 66 20.34 9.94 3.80
CA LYS A 66 19.34 10.53 2.89
C LYS A 66 19.96 10.99 1.57
N ILE A 67 21.20 11.51 1.60
CA ILE A 67 21.95 11.89 0.39
C ILE A 67 22.31 10.65 -0.43
N ILE A 68 22.83 9.60 0.20
CA ILE A 68 23.17 8.34 -0.47
C ILE A 68 21.90 7.69 -1.04
N GLN A 69 20.81 7.67 -0.28
CA GLN A 69 19.51 7.17 -0.75
C GLN A 69 19.03 7.95 -1.98
N ALA A 70 19.12 9.28 -1.98
CA ALA A 70 18.73 10.09 -3.14
C ALA A 70 19.60 9.79 -4.39
N LEU A 71 20.89 9.51 -4.21
CA LEU A 71 21.75 9.04 -5.30
C LEU A 71 21.28 7.69 -5.86
N VAL A 72 20.79 6.78 -5.02
CA VAL A 72 20.24 5.50 -5.45
C VAL A 72 18.87 5.66 -6.09
N ASP A 73 17.98 6.49 -5.54
CA ASP A 73 16.61 6.65 -6.02
C ASP A 73 16.53 7.39 -7.37
N PHE A 74 17.33 8.44 -7.54
CA PHE A 74 17.27 9.30 -8.73
C PHE A 74 18.45 9.11 -9.69
N GLY A 75 19.53 8.48 -9.24
CA GLY A 75 20.76 8.33 -10.03
C GLY A 75 20.61 7.47 -11.28
N THR A 76 21.54 7.65 -12.21
CA THR A 76 21.74 6.72 -13.33
C THR A 76 22.24 5.36 -12.84
N THR A 77 22.12 4.30 -13.65
CA THR A 77 22.69 2.97 -13.32
C THR A 77 24.18 3.04 -12.99
N ARG A 78 24.95 3.91 -13.64
CA ARG A 78 26.37 4.15 -13.32
C ARG A 78 26.57 4.77 -11.93
N THR A 79 25.69 5.68 -11.54
CA THR A 79 25.70 6.28 -10.19
C THR A 79 25.38 5.23 -9.14
N VAL A 80 24.34 4.43 -9.37
CA VAL A 80 23.95 3.34 -8.47
C VAL A 80 25.09 2.32 -8.33
N ALA A 81 25.71 1.89 -9.42
CA ALA A 81 26.85 0.97 -9.39
C ALA A 81 28.03 1.51 -8.56
N ALA A 82 28.32 2.82 -8.64
CA ALA A 82 29.36 3.45 -7.82
C ALA A 82 29.02 3.43 -6.32
N VAL A 83 27.76 3.72 -5.96
CA VAL A 83 27.30 3.60 -4.57
C VAL A 83 27.36 2.15 -4.09
N CYS A 84 26.92 1.18 -4.90
CA CYS A 84 26.97 -0.24 -4.57
C CYS A 84 28.41 -0.72 -4.34
N ALA A 85 29.37 -0.27 -5.16
CA ALA A 85 30.78 -0.63 -4.99
C ALA A 85 31.36 -0.10 -3.66
N GLU A 86 30.89 1.03 -3.16
CA GLU A 86 31.28 1.53 -1.84
C GLU A 86 30.56 0.81 -0.69
N LEU A 87 29.28 0.46 -0.87
CA LEU A 87 28.53 -0.36 0.10
C LEU A 87 29.14 -1.76 0.25
N GLU A 88 29.67 -2.34 -0.82
CA GLU A 88 30.36 -3.64 -0.78
C GLU A 88 31.65 -3.59 0.04
N LYS A 89 32.36 -2.46 0.03
CA LYS A 89 33.57 -2.24 0.84
C LYS A 89 33.22 -1.97 2.31
N ALA A 90 32.02 -1.48 2.61
CA ALA A 90 31.57 -1.28 3.97
C ALA A 90 31.36 -2.64 4.64
N GLU A 91 31.86 -2.79 5.88
CA GLU A 91 31.68 -4.04 6.63
C GLU A 91 30.19 -4.37 6.81
N ALA A 92 29.84 -5.65 6.69
CA ALA A 92 28.45 -6.11 6.86
C ALA A 92 27.84 -5.66 8.21
N ALA A 93 28.65 -5.57 9.26
CA ALA A 93 28.21 -5.04 10.56
C ALA A 93 27.76 -3.56 10.48
N THR A 94 28.47 -2.74 9.69
CA THR A 94 28.09 -1.33 9.45
C THR A 94 26.77 -1.24 8.68
N LEU A 95 26.47 -2.21 7.83
CA LEU A 95 25.20 -2.25 7.10
C LEU A 95 24.02 -2.60 8.01
N VAL A 96 24.22 -3.49 8.99
CA VAL A 96 23.15 -4.11 9.80
C VAL A 96 22.66 -3.25 10.97
N GLU A 97 23.45 -2.30 11.46
CA GLU A 97 23.18 -1.57 12.71
C GLU A 97 22.45 -0.22 12.54
N ALA A 98 22.34 0.33 11.33
CA ALA A 98 21.79 1.66 11.09
C ALA A 98 20.43 1.62 10.36
N ASP A 99 19.37 2.05 11.05
CA ASP A 99 17.98 2.10 10.54
C ASP A 99 17.85 2.76 9.15
N GLY A 100 18.63 3.81 8.83
CA GLY A 100 18.57 4.44 7.50
C GLY A 100 19.35 3.70 6.40
N VAL A 101 20.25 2.78 6.74
CA VAL A 101 20.89 1.89 5.75
C VAL A 101 19.88 0.89 5.19
N ALA A 102 18.85 0.51 5.97
CA ALA A 102 17.77 -0.35 5.50
C ALA A 102 17.09 0.23 4.25
N LEU A 103 16.84 1.54 4.25
CA LEU A 103 16.21 2.24 3.14
C LEU A 103 17.12 2.31 1.92
N ILE A 104 18.43 2.51 2.11
CA ILE A 104 19.41 2.46 1.02
C ILE A 104 19.43 1.06 0.38
N ILE A 105 19.51 0.00 1.19
CA ILE A 105 19.49 -1.38 0.70
C ILE A 105 18.17 -1.68 -0.03
N ARG A 106 17.04 -1.22 0.51
CA ARG A 106 15.73 -1.33 -0.14
C ARG A 106 15.72 -0.65 -1.50
N SER A 107 16.24 0.57 -1.59
CA SER A 107 16.34 1.32 -2.84
C SER A 107 17.23 0.58 -3.85
N VAL A 108 18.40 0.08 -3.42
CA VAL A 108 19.30 -0.73 -4.26
C VAL A 108 18.60 -1.99 -4.78
N ALA A 109 17.88 -2.72 -3.91
CA ALA A 109 17.15 -3.91 -4.30
C ALA A 109 16.05 -3.59 -5.34
N ASN A 110 15.37 -2.45 -5.22
CA ASN A 110 14.32 -2.01 -6.15
C ASN A 110 14.83 -1.45 -7.49
N ARG A 111 16.14 -1.19 -7.67
CA ARG A 111 16.72 -0.75 -8.96
C ARG A 111 16.82 -1.90 -9.97
N VAL A 112 15.68 -2.33 -10.50
CA VAL A 112 15.58 -3.42 -11.50
C VAL A 112 16.31 -3.09 -12.80
N ASP A 113 16.45 -1.80 -13.11
CA ASP A 113 17.19 -1.28 -14.28
C ASP A 113 18.72 -1.42 -14.15
N ASP A 114 19.24 -1.60 -12.94
CA ASP A 114 20.66 -1.84 -12.70
C ASP A 114 20.95 -3.35 -12.62
N SER A 115 21.63 -3.88 -13.63
CA SER A 115 22.08 -5.29 -13.69
C SER A 115 23.53 -5.49 -13.25
N SER A 116 24.17 -4.45 -12.71
CA SER A 116 25.58 -4.46 -12.32
C SER A 116 25.91 -5.54 -11.28
N ASP A 117 27.12 -6.09 -11.37
CA ASP A 117 27.59 -7.09 -10.41
C ASP A 117 27.78 -6.48 -9.01
N ALA A 118 28.08 -5.18 -8.92
CA ALA A 118 28.15 -4.46 -7.65
C ALA A 118 26.81 -4.51 -6.90
N ARG A 119 25.68 -4.23 -7.58
CA ARG A 119 24.34 -4.35 -6.97
C ARG A 119 24.07 -5.78 -6.49
N LYS A 120 24.36 -6.78 -7.32
CA LYS A 120 24.20 -8.19 -6.95
C LYS A 120 25.07 -8.57 -5.74
N SER A 121 26.31 -8.06 -5.68
CA SER A 121 27.23 -8.32 -4.57
C SER A 121 26.72 -7.74 -3.25
N VAL A 122 26.16 -6.53 -3.28
CA VAL A 122 25.50 -5.92 -2.10
C VAL A 122 24.33 -6.77 -1.63
N ILE A 123 23.43 -7.18 -2.53
CA ILE A 123 22.29 -8.06 -2.23
C ILE A 123 22.76 -9.37 -1.59
N LYS A 124 23.77 -10.01 -2.17
CA LYS A 124 24.36 -11.25 -1.64
C LYS A 124 25.02 -11.05 -0.30
N THR A 125 25.70 -9.93 -0.08
CA THR A 125 26.35 -9.61 1.19
C THR A 125 25.32 -9.42 2.30
N VAL A 126 24.23 -8.69 2.04
CA VAL A 126 23.11 -8.57 2.98
C VAL A 126 22.49 -9.94 3.25
N ALA A 127 22.33 -10.79 2.23
CA ALA A 127 21.77 -12.13 2.39
C ALA A 127 22.63 -13.09 3.25
N LYS A 128 23.93 -12.81 3.43
CA LYS A 128 24.82 -13.63 4.28
C LYS A 128 24.43 -13.61 5.76
N VAL A 129 23.66 -12.62 6.22
CA VAL A 129 23.15 -12.59 7.61
C VAL A 129 22.20 -13.77 7.91
N GLY A 130 21.66 -14.41 6.87
CA GLY A 130 20.84 -15.60 6.96
C GLY A 130 19.33 -15.32 6.89
N ALA A 131 18.58 -16.28 6.34
CA ALA A 131 17.15 -16.16 6.07
C ALA A 131 16.30 -15.88 7.32
N GLU A 132 16.68 -16.44 8.47
CA GLU A 132 15.99 -16.16 9.74
C GLU A 132 16.25 -14.73 10.22
N ALA A 133 17.51 -14.29 10.24
CA ALA A 133 17.91 -12.94 10.66
C ALA A 133 17.31 -11.84 9.76
N LEU A 134 17.11 -12.12 8.47
CA LEU A 134 16.42 -11.22 7.55
C LEU A 134 14.97 -10.94 7.95
N ILE A 135 14.32 -11.86 8.66
CA ILE A 135 12.92 -11.72 9.07
C ILE A 135 12.81 -11.32 10.54
N THR A 136 13.74 -11.77 11.39
CA THR A 136 13.68 -11.50 12.84
C THR A 136 14.23 -10.13 13.23
N SER A 137 15.14 -9.51 12.46
CA SER A 137 15.68 -8.19 12.81
C SER A 137 14.74 -7.05 12.38
N LYS A 138 14.65 -6.01 13.22
CA LYS A 138 13.84 -4.80 12.97
C LYS A 138 14.32 -4.05 11.73
N TRP A 139 15.62 -4.01 11.53
CA TRP A 139 16.26 -3.33 10.41
C TRP A 139 15.99 -4.06 9.08
N SER A 140 16.13 -5.40 9.07
CA SER A 140 16.10 -6.20 7.85
C SER A 140 14.71 -6.51 7.30
N LEU A 141 13.71 -6.69 8.18
CA LEU A 141 12.35 -7.06 7.74
C LEU A 141 11.76 -6.01 6.76
N ASN A 142 12.15 -4.76 6.90
CA ASN A 142 11.72 -3.64 6.04
C ASN A 142 12.09 -3.75 4.56
N PHE A 143 13.11 -4.55 4.22
CA PHE A 143 13.58 -4.71 2.84
C PHE A 143 13.81 -6.17 2.46
N ALA A 144 13.61 -7.12 3.37
CA ALA A 144 13.94 -8.52 3.16
C ALA A 144 13.21 -9.12 1.96
N ALA A 145 11.97 -8.70 1.71
CA ALA A 145 11.22 -9.14 0.53
C ALA A 145 11.85 -8.60 -0.76
N GLU A 146 12.19 -7.32 -0.84
CA GLU A 146 12.86 -6.73 -2.00
C GLU A 146 14.23 -7.37 -2.27
N VAL A 147 15.04 -7.59 -1.23
CA VAL A 147 16.34 -8.26 -1.34
C VAL A 147 16.19 -9.69 -1.83
N ALA A 148 15.22 -10.43 -1.32
CA ALA A 148 14.95 -11.78 -1.78
C ALA A 148 14.49 -11.79 -3.24
N LEU A 149 13.54 -10.94 -3.62
CA LEU A 149 13.03 -10.88 -5.00
C LEU A 149 14.09 -10.43 -6.01
N ALA A 150 15.10 -9.67 -5.57
CA ALA A 150 16.17 -9.18 -6.43
C ALA A 150 17.21 -10.26 -6.83
N ASP A 151 17.29 -11.40 -6.13
CA ASP A 151 18.20 -12.50 -6.46
C ASP A 151 17.53 -13.88 -6.22
N THR A 152 17.47 -14.70 -7.27
CA THR A 152 16.78 -16.00 -7.26
C THR A 152 17.36 -16.99 -6.24
N GLU A 153 18.67 -16.96 -5.98
CA GLU A 153 19.32 -17.84 -5.01
C GLU A 153 18.95 -17.43 -3.58
N VAL A 154 18.98 -16.12 -3.31
CA VAL A 154 18.54 -15.55 -2.02
C VAL A 154 17.07 -15.85 -1.78
N PHE A 155 16.21 -15.63 -2.78
CA PHE A 155 14.79 -15.99 -2.73
C PHE A 155 14.59 -17.45 -2.36
N SER A 156 15.24 -18.36 -3.09
CA SER A 156 15.08 -19.80 -2.88
C SER A 156 15.50 -20.22 -1.47
N LYS A 157 16.60 -19.64 -0.95
CA LYS A 157 17.06 -19.87 0.44
C LYS A 157 16.07 -19.37 1.48
N LEU A 158 15.45 -18.21 1.25
CA LEU A 158 14.46 -17.63 2.16
C LEU A 158 13.20 -18.51 2.24
N VAL A 159 12.57 -18.77 1.10
CA VAL A 159 11.24 -19.43 1.05
C VAL A 159 11.28 -20.93 1.40
N SER A 160 12.44 -21.57 1.25
CA SER A 160 12.65 -22.96 1.67
C SER A 160 13.02 -23.11 3.14
N SER A 161 13.39 -22.03 3.84
CA SER A 161 13.85 -22.09 5.22
C SER A 161 12.68 -22.23 6.22
N PRO A 162 12.59 -23.34 6.98
CA PRO A 162 11.60 -23.49 8.03
C PRO A 162 11.78 -22.46 9.16
N LYS A 163 13.03 -22.10 9.46
CA LYS A 163 13.36 -21.08 10.47
C LYS A 163 12.84 -19.70 10.06
N ALA A 164 13.03 -19.33 8.79
CA ALA A 164 12.48 -18.09 8.23
C ALA A 164 10.95 -18.07 8.26
N ARG A 165 10.32 -19.20 7.94
CA ARG A 165 8.84 -19.34 8.02
C ARG A 165 8.33 -19.16 9.45
N ASN A 166 9.00 -19.76 10.43
CA ASN A 166 8.65 -19.61 11.85
C ASN A 166 8.88 -18.17 12.33
N ALA A 167 9.97 -17.53 11.89
CA ALA A 167 10.21 -16.11 12.16
C ALA A 167 9.09 -15.22 11.60
N LEU A 168 8.63 -15.50 10.37
CA LEU A 168 7.52 -14.79 9.76
C LEU A 168 6.22 -15.02 10.54
N LYS A 169 5.92 -16.26 10.94
CA LYS A 169 4.76 -16.59 11.79
C LYS A 169 4.77 -15.75 13.06
N SER A 170 5.91 -15.67 13.75
CA SER A 170 6.07 -14.84 14.94
C SER A 170 5.88 -13.35 14.63
N ALA A 171 6.50 -12.84 13.57
CA ALA A 171 6.37 -11.44 13.17
C ALA A 171 4.90 -11.05 12.89
N LEU A 172 4.17 -11.89 12.15
CA LEU A 172 2.75 -11.70 11.83
C LEU A 172 1.82 -11.87 13.04
N SER A 173 2.27 -12.53 14.10
CA SER A 173 1.47 -12.74 15.32
C SER A 173 1.71 -11.63 16.36
N THR A 174 2.85 -10.95 16.32
CA THR A 174 3.21 -9.93 17.31
C THR A 174 2.62 -8.55 16.98
N THR A 175 2.39 -7.73 18.00
CA THR A 175 1.98 -6.32 17.84
C THR A 175 3.15 -5.34 17.71
N GLN A 176 4.38 -5.79 17.96
CA GLN A 176 5.55 -4.91 18.00
C GLN A 176 5.97 -4.41 16.62
N ARG A 177 5.80 -5.21 15.56
CA ARG A 177 6.23 -4.87 14.19
C ARG A 177 5.18 -5.20 13.13
N PRO A 178 3.97 -4.62 13.22
CA PRO A 178 2.91 -4.92 12.27
C PRO A 178 3.29 -4.54 10.86
N LYS A 179 3.76 -3.30 10.69
CA LYS A 179 3.80 -2.64 9.38
C LYS A 179 4.86 -3.26 8.51
N GLU A 180 6.00 -3.60 9.10
CA GLU A 180 7.13 -4.22 8.43
C GLU A 180 6.80 -5.65 8.00
N ALA A 181 6.13 -6.43 8.86
CA ALA A 181 5.70 -7.79 8.54
C ALA A 181 4.63 -7.80 7.44
N ILE A 182 3.69 -6.86 7.49
CA ILE A 182 2.67 -6.67 6.45
C ILE A 182 3.32 -6.24 5.13
N HIS A 183 4.19 -5.23 5.16
CA HIS A 183 4.92 -4.76 3.97
C HIS A 183 5.72 -5.89 3.32
N PHE A 184 6.36 -6.74 4.12
CA PHE A 184 7.05 -7.93 3.64
C PHE A 184 6.09 -8.87 2.89
N VAL A 185 4.93 -9.19 3.47
CA VAL A 185 3.91 -10.06 2.85
C VAL A 185 3.37 -9.44 1.56
N GLU A 186 2.97 -8.18 1.59
CA GLU A 186 2.45 -7.44 0.43
C GLU A 186 3.48 -7.45 -0.71
N THR A 187 4.74 -7.15 -0.40
CA THR A 187 5.82 -7.14 -1.37
C THR A 187 6.06 -8.52 -1.97
N LEU A 188 6.14 -9.56 -1.13
CA LEU A 188 6.42 -10.92 -1.59
C LEU A 188 5.28 -11.50 -2.43
N LEU A 189 4.02 -11.11 -2.17
CA LEU A 189 2.86 -11.57 -2.95
C LEU A 189 2.63 -10.74 -4.22
N SER A 190 2.87 -9.42 -4.18
CA SER A 190 2.54 -8.52 -5.29
C SER A 190 3.66 -8.32 -6.32
N LYS A 191 4.93 -8.45 -5.90
CA LYS A 191 6.10 -8.19 -6.77
C LYS A 191 6.82 -9.45 -7.26
N SER A 192 6.36 -10.64 -6.87
CA SER A 192 6.91 -11.89 -7.39
C SER A 192 6.72 -12.00 -8.89
N ILE A 193 7.79 -12.40 -9.58
CA ILE A 193 7.70 -12.82 -10.98
C ILE A 193 7.11 -14.23 -11.08
N GLU A 194 6.63 -14.63 -12.26
CA GLU A 194 5.87 -15.86 -12.48
C GLU A 194 6.47 -17.12 -11.81
N GLN A 195 7.78 -17.32 -11.91
CA GLN A 195 8.49 -18.47 -11.31
C GLN A 195 8.57 -18.44 -9.76
N GLN A 196 8.30 -17.28 -9.15
CA GLN A 196 8.38 -17.04 -7.70
C GLN A 196 6.99 -17.00 -7.05
N ILE A 197 5.90 -16.75 -7.79
CA ILE A 197 4.54 -16.55 -7.25
C ILE A 197 4.12 -17.71 -6.35
N GLU A 198 4.21 -18.95 -6.84
CA GLU A 198 3.76 -20.13 -6.09
C GLU A 198 4.58 -20.34 -4.81
N LYS A 199 5.91 -20.13 -4.88
CA LYS A 199 6.81 -20.30 -3.73
C LYS A 199 6.59 -19.20 -2.68
N SER A 200 6.39 -17.96 -3.12
CA SER A 200 6.04 -16.84 -2.24
C SER A 200 4.74 -17.10 -1.50
N ALA A 201 3.70 -17.51 -2.24
CA ALA A 201 2.41 -17.80 -1.64
C ALA A 201 2.52 -18.98 -0.67
N SER A 202 3.16 -20.09 -1.07
CA SER A 202 3.38 -21.24 -0.20
C SER A 202 4.13 -20.88 1.08
N PHE A 203 5.13 -19.98 1.00
CA PHE A 203 5.85 -19.50 2.18
C PHE A 203 4.97 -18.69 3.14
N VAL A 204 4.23 -17.70 2.62
CA VAL A 204 3.32 -16.85 3.42
C VAL A 204 2.19 -17.69 4.02
N PHE A 205 1.52 -18.50 3.21
CA PHE A 205 0.43 -19.36 3.67
C PHE A 205 0.92 -20.43 4.64
N GLY A 206 2.13 -20.96 4.45
CA GLY A 206 2.77 -21.84 5.41
C GLY A 206 2.93 -21.19 6.78
N ALA A 207 3.23 -19.88 6.84
CA ALA A 207 3.38 -19.15 8.11
C ALA A 207 2.05 -18.91 8.84
N VAL A 208 0.94 -18.77 8.11
CA VAL A 208 -0.39 -18.47 8.70
C VAL A 208 -1.35 -19.66 8.76
N SER A 209 -1.02 -20.78 8.10
CA SER A 209 -1.95 -21.90 7.87
C SER A 209 -2.61 -22.44 9.14
N ASP A 210 -1.84 -22.61 10.22
CA ASP A 210 -2.37 -23.09 11.49
C ASP A 210 -3.37 -22.12 12.11
N ALA A 211 -3.12 -20.82 12.05
CA ALA A 211 -3.98 -19.79 12.63
C ALA A 211 -5.28 -19.61 11.83
N VAL A 212 -5.26 -19.91 10.53
CA VAL A 212 -6.41 -19.78 9.64
C VAL A 212 -7.41 -20.93 9.78
N LYS A 213 -7.02 -22.07 10.38
CA LYS A 213 -7.89 -23.23 10.63
C LYS A 213 -9.13 -22.83 11.44
N ALA A 214 -10.27 -23.47 11.16
CA ALA A 214 -11.52 -23.24 11.89
C ALA A 214 -11.37 -23.40 13.41
N SER A 215 -10.64 -24.45 13.82
CA SER A 215 -10.36 -24.83 15.20
C SER A 215 -9.26 -24.00 15.88
N ALA A 216 -8.59 -23.08 15.19
CA ALA A 216 -7.52 -22.30 15.79
C ALA A 216 -8.05 -21.37 16.89
N ASP A 217 -7.42 -21.41 18.06
CA ASP A 217 -7.74 -20.56 19.21
C ASP A 217 -7.48 -19.07 18.93
N HIS A 218 -6.45 -18.80 18.13
CA HIS A 218 -6.03 -17.46 17.76
C HIS A 218 -6.06 -17.32 16.23
N LYS A 219 -6.90 -16.41 15.73
CA LYS A 219 -6.95 -16.08 14.30
C LYS A 219 -5.82 -15.11 13.92
N PRO A 220 -5.36 -15.10 12.67
CA PRO A 220 -4.43 -14.08 12.21
C PRO A 220 -5.05 -12.70 12.39
N ARG A 221 -4.20 -11.70 12.55
CA ARG A 221 -4.63 -10.31 12.62
C ARG A 221 -5.34 -9.90 11.33
N GLU A 222 -6.28 -8.96 11.46
CA GLU A 222 -7.11 -8.51 10.34
C GLU A 222 -6.29 -7.88 9.21
N ASP A 223 -5.23 -7.12 9.53
CA ASP A 223 -4.32 -6.53 8.55
C ASP A 223 -3.55 -7.59 7.74
N VAL A 224 -3.14 -8.69 8.37
CA VAL A 224 -2.51 -9.83 7.68
C VAL A 224 -3.49 -10.47 6.69
N LEU A 225 -4.74 -10.66 7.11
CA LEU A 225 -5.78 -11.23 6.25
C LEU A 225 -6.12 -10.30 5.08
N VAL A 226 -6.16 -8.98 5.29
CA VAL A 226 -6.35 -7.98 4.23
C VAL A 226 -5.21 -8.04 3.22
N ALA A 227 -3.95 -8.05 3.68
CA ALA A 227 -2.79 -8.12 2.80
C ALA A 227 -2.82 -9.38 1.91
N ILE A 228 -3.13 -10.53 2.51
CA ILE A 228 -3.29 -11.79 1.76
C ILE A 228 -4.47 -11.71 0.79
N ALA A 229 -5.64 -11.24 1.24
CA ALA A 229 -6.84 -11.14 0.40
C ALA A 229 -6.65 -10.17 -0.77
N GLN A 230 -5.78 -9.16 -0.66
CA GLN A 230 -5.54 -8.16 -1.72
C GLN A 230 -4.41 -8.55 -2.67
N HIS A 231 -3.39 -9.28 -2.21
CA HIS A 231 -2.16 -9.50 -2.99
C HIS A 231 -1.90 -10.97 -3.38
N ALA A 232 -2.48 -11.96 -2.68
CA ALA A 232 -2.28 -13.36 -3.03
C ALA A 232 -2.94 -13.71 -4.37
N ASP A 233 -2.48 -14.78 -5.02
CA ASP A 233 -3.11 -15.36 -6.22
C ASP A 233 -4.48 -16.00 -5.90
N THR A 234 -5.30 -16.18 -6.93
CA THR A 234 -6.68 -16.66 -6.81
C THR A 234 -6.80 -17.98 -6.06
N LYS A 235 -5.90 -18.95 -6.27
CA LYS A 235 -5.95 -20.26 -5.59
C LYS A 235 -5.85 -20.12 -4.08
N ASN A 236 -4.95 -19.25 -3.63
CA ASN A 236 -4.70 -19.02 -2.23
C ASN A 236 -5.77 -18.12 -1.58
N VAL A 237 -6.28 -17.13 -2.32
CA VAL A 237 -7.48 -16.37 -1.93
C VAL A 237 -8.68 -17.30 -1.74
N SER A 238 -8.92 -18.23 -2.66
CA SER A 238 -9.98 -19.24 -2.55
C SER A 238 -9.82 -20.13 -1.33
N SER A 239 -8.59 -20.57 -1.04
CA SER A 239 -8.28 -21.39 0.14
C SER A 239 -8.58 -20.62 1.43
N LEU A 240 -8.22 -19.33 1.47
CA LEU A 240 -8.55 -18.45 2.58
C LEU A 240 -10.08 -18.21 2.69
N ALA A 241 -10.78 -18.03 1.58
CA ALA A 241 -12.24 -17.88 1.56
C ALA A 241 -12.96 -19.09 2.16
N VAL A 242 -12.55 -20.30 1.80
CA VAL A 242 -13.08 -21.54 2.37
C VAL A 242 -12.81 -21.61 3.88
N ALA A 243 -11.59 -21.27 4.31
CA ALA A 243 -11.26 -21.30 5.72
C ALA A 243 -12.07 -20.27 6.53
N VAL A 244 -12.16 -19.03 6.05
CA VAL A 244 -12.96 -17.97 6.69
C VAL A 244 -14.44 -18.33 6.74
N ALA A 245 -14.98 -18.99 5.70
CA ALA A 245 -16.36 -19.46 5.68
C ALA A 245 -16.68 -20.46 6.82
N SER A 246 -15.67 -21.17 7.31
CA SER A 246 -15.81 -22.16 8.40
C SER A 246 -15.62 -21.57 9.81
N TRP A 247 -15.35 -20.27 9.94
CA TRP A 247 -15.10 -19.66 11.23
C TRP A 247 -16.39 -19.45 12.02
N LYS A 248 -16.41 -19.92 13.28
CA LYS A 248 -17.56 -19.78 14.19
C LYS A 248 -17.96 -18.32 14.45
N ASN A 249 -17.01 -17.40 14.36
CA ASN A 249 -17.20 -15.97 14.57
C ASN A 249 -17.38 -15.19 13.25
N LEU A 250 -17.69 -15.84 12.13
CA LEU A 250 -17.89 -15.17 10.84
C LEU A 250 -18.93 -14.03 10.92
N ALA A 251 -20.03 -14.26 11.66
CA ALA A 251 -21.09 -13.27 11.83
C ALA A 251 -20.58 -11.97 12.47
N THR A 252 -19.77 -12.09 13.52
CA THR A 252 -19.23 -10.93 14.22
C THR A 252 -18.07 -10.29 13.47
N LEU A 253 -17.36 -11.06 12.64
CA LEU A 253 -16.30 -10.56 11.76
C LEU A 253 -16.90 -9.67 10.66
N VAL A 254 -17.89 -10.16 9.91
CA VAL A 254 -18.38 -9.48 8.69
C VAL A 254 -19.05 -8.13 8.95
N VAL A 255 -19.59 -7.92 10.16
CA VAL A 255 -20.23 -6.64 10.54
C VAL A 255 -19.22 -5.58 10.98
N LYS A 256 -17.97 -5.94 11.25
CA LYS A 256 -16.89 -4.99 11.58
C LYS A 256 -16.28 -4.40 10.30
N PRO A 257 -15.78 -3.16 10.32
CA PRO A 257 -15.15 -2.56 9.14
C PRO A 257 -14.01 -3.40 8.54
N GLU A 258 -13.07 -3.88 9.34
CA GLU A 258 -11.93 -4.66 8.83
C GLU A 258 -12.35 -6.07 8.40
N GLY A 259 -13.20 -6.75 9.17
CA GLY A 259 -13.75 -8.05 8.78
C GLY A 259 -14.58 -7.97 7.49
N GLY A 260 -15.40 -6.93 7.33
CA GLY A 260 -16.10 -6.63 6.08
C GLY A 260 -15.15 -6.39 4.91
N ARG A 261 -14.01 -5.71 5.15
CA ARG A 261 -12.97 -5.49 4.13
C ARG A 261 -12.33 -6.81 3.68
N ILE A 262 -12.01 -7.69 4.62
CA ILE A 262 -11.48 -9.03 4.34
C ILE A 262 -12.47 -9.83 3.49
N VAL A 263 -13.72 -9.96 3.96
CA VAL A 263 -14.75 -10.74 3.28
C VAL A 263 -15.04 -10.18 1.89
N ALA A 264 -15.16 -8.87 1.75
CA ALA A 264 -15.39 -8.24 0.45
C ALA A 264 -14.23 -8.48 -0.53
N ALA A 265 -12.98 -8.40 -0.06
CA ALA A 265 -11.80 -8.68 -0.88
C ALA A 265 -11.71 -10.16 -1.30
N LEU A 266 -12.01 -11.08 -0.39
CA LEU A 266 -12.07 -12.51 -0.68
C LEU A 266 -13.16 -12.83 -1.70
N LEU A 267 -14.38 -12.33 -1.50
CA LEU A 267 -15.48 -12.50 -2.46
C LEU A 267 -15.12 -11.92 -3.82
N ALA A 268 -14.45 -10.78 -3.89
CA ALA A 268 -14.16 -10.13 -5.15
C ALA A 268 -13.11 -10.88 -6.02
N ARG A 269 -12.32 -11.79 -5.42
CA ARG A 269 -11.13 -12.39 -6.04
C ARG A 269 -11.08 -13.92 -5.98
N ALA A 270 -11.88 -14.56 -5.14
CA ALA A 270 -11.96 -16.02 -5.06
C ALA A 270 -12.56 -16.59 -6.35
N ASP A 271 -12.24 -17.85 -6.64
CA ASP A 271 -12.93 -18.60 -7.69
C ASP A 271 -14.44 -18.71 -7.37
N ALA A 272 -15.23 -18.98 -8.42
CA ALA A 272 -16.69 -19.01 -8.32
C ALA A 272 -17.21 -19.94 -7.21
N LYS A 273 -16.59 -21.11 -7.03
CA LYS A 273 -17.04 -22.12 -6.07
C LYS A 273 -16.74 -21.68 -4.64
N SER A 274 -15.51 -21.27 -4.37
CA SER A 274 -15.05 -20.85 -3.05
C SER A 274 -15.72 -19.55 -2.61
N GLY A 275 -15.90 -18.61 -3.55
CA GLY A 275 -16.63 -17.37 -3.31
C GLY A 275 -18.11 -17.59 -3.02
N ALA A 276 -18.79 -18.45 -3.78
CA ALA A 276 -20.19 -18.79 -3.50
C ALA A 276 -20.35 -19.50 -2.14
N ALA A 277 -19.40 -20.36 -1.75
CA ALA A 277 -19.40 -21.00 -0.43
C ALA A 277 -19.25 -19.98 0.71
N LEU A 278 -18.32 -19.03 0.58
CA LEU A 278 -18.16 -17.92 1.52
C LEU A 278 -19.42 -17.05 1.58
N GLY A 279 -20.00 -16.71 0.43
CA GLY A 279 -21.22 -15.91 0.37
C GLY A 279 -22.41 -16.59 1.06
N ASN A 280 -22.57 -17.90 0.86
CA ASN A 280 -23.58 -18.68 1.56
C ASN A 280 -23.34 -18.69 3.07
N ALA A 281 -22.10 -18.90 3.52
CA ALA A 281 -21.76 -18.86 4.94
C ALA A 281 -22.06 -17.50 5.56
N VAL A 282 -21.74 -16.40 4.88
CA VAL A 282 -22.02 -15.02 5.33
C VAL A 282 -23.52 -14.78 5.49
N LEU A 283 -24.33 -15.11 4.49
CA LEU A 283 -25.78 -14.88 4.54
C LEU A 283 -26.51 -15.85 5.48
N SER A 284 -25.92 -17.01 5.76
CA SER A 284 -26.44 -17.94 6.77
C SER A 284 -26.11 -17.49 8.20
N ALA A 285 -24.95 -16.84 8.38
CA ALA A 285 -24.46 -16.38 9.67
C ALA A 285 -24.94 -14.96 10.03
N THR A 286 -25.36 -14.15 9.05
CA THR A 286 -25.72 -12.74 9.26
C THR A 286 -26.89 -12.32 8.38
N ASN A 287 -27.69 -11.39 8.88
CA ASN A 287 -28.84 -10.88 8.15
C ASN A 287 -28.41 -9.84 7.09
N ALA A 288 -28.84 -10.03 5.83
CA ALA A 288 -28.60 -9.05 4.77
C ALA A 288 -29.15 -7.64 5.09
N LYS A 289 -30.23 -7.52 5.87
CA LYS A 289 -30.73 -6.22 6.34
C LYS A 289 -29.72 -5.51 7.24
N GLU A 290 -29.06 -6.25 8.12
CA GLU A 290 -28.02 -5.73 9.03
C GLU A 290 -26.80 -5.24 8.25
N LEU A 291 -26.33 -6.04 7.29
CA LEU A 291 -25.24 -5.62 6.40
C LEU A 291 -25.61 -4.34 5.62
N SER A 292 -26.84 -4.25 5.13
CA SER A 292 -27.32 -3.09 4.35
C SER A 292 -27.57 -1.83 5.18
N SER A 293 -27.78 -1.98 6.49
CA SER A 293 -28.01 -0.86 7.41
C SER A 293 -26.70 -0.25 7.92
N SER A 294 -25.57 -0.95 7.73
CA SER A 294 -24.24 -0.48 8.10
C SER A 294 -23.89 0.86 7.45
N ARG A 295 -23.11 1.67 8.19
CA ARG A 295 -22.48 2.89 7.69
C ARG A 295 -21.09 2.65 7.13
N SER A 296 -20.52 1.45 7.35
CA SER A 296 -19.18 1.12 6.86
C SER A 296 -19.22 0.74 5.38
N SER A 297 -18.41 1.42 4.56
CA SER A 297 -18.28 1.10 3.13
C SER A 297 -17.78 -0.33 2.91
N SER A 298 -16.90 -0.86 3.75
CA SER A 298 -16.40 -2.23 3.61
C SER A 298 -17.47 -3.30 3.87
N VAL A 299 -18.38 -3.05 4.80
CA VAL A 299 -19.51 -3.96 5.09
C VAL A 299 -20.54 -3.88 3.97
N LEU A 300 -20.83 -2.68 3.47
CA LEU A 300 -21.70 -2.48 2.31
C LEU A 300 -21.11 -3.11 1.02
N ALA A 301 -19.77 -3.13 0.91
CA ALA A 301 -19.08 -3.79 -0.19
C ALA A 301 -19.30 -5.31 -0.20
N VAL A 302 -19.46 -5.97 0.96
CA VAL A 302 -19.79 -7.41 1.01
C VAL A 302 -21.08 -7.70 0.24
N LEU A 303 -22.17 -7.00 0.57
CA LEU A 303 -23.46 -7.19 -0.12
C LEU A 303 -23.39 -6.80 -1.60
N THR A 304 -22.70 -5.71 -1.90
CA THR A 304 -22.58 -5.24 -3.29
C THR A 304 -21.77 -6.23 -4.15
N THR A 305 -20.71 -6.83 -3.59
CA THR A 305 -19.94 -7.87 -4.27
C THR A 305 -20.75 -9.15 -4.44
N LEU A 306 -21.50 -9.58 -3.41
CA LEU A 306 -22.41 -10.73 -3.52
C LEU A 306 -23.44 -10.53 -4.64
N GLN A 307 -24.06 -9.36 -4.71
CA GLN A 307 -25.03 -9.05 -5.76
C GLN A 307 -24.41 -9.12 -7.17
N LYS A 308 -23.17 -8.65 -7.33
CA LYS A 308 -22.52 -8.53 -8.64
C LYS A 308 -21.87 -9.83 -9.11
N GLN A 309 -21.23 -10.56 -8.22
CA GLN A 309 -20.43 -11.74 -8.56
C GLN A 309 -21.13 -13.07 -8.23
N TYR A 310 -22.06 -13.07 -7.28
CA TYR A 310 -22.74 -14.27 -6.79
C TYR A 310 -24.27 -14.05 -6.66
N PRO A 311 -24.97 -13.57 -7.71
CA PRO A 311 -26.39 -13.25 -7.64
C PRO A 311 -27.26 -14.45 -7.24
N GLU A 312 -26.86 -15.67 -7.59
CA GLU A 312 -27.51 -16.93 -7.20
C GLU A 312 -27.50 -17.15 -5.70
N VAL A 313 -26.41 -16.76 -5.00
CA VAL A 313 -26.33 -16.83 -3.54
C VAL A 313 -27.35 -15.88 -2.91
N CYS A 314 -27.46 -14.65 -3.42
CA CYS A 314 -28.48 -13.71 -2.96
C CYS A 314 -29.91 -14.22 -3.22
N ALA A 315 -30.15 -14.86 -4.36
CA ALA A 315 -31.45 -15.45 -4.70
C ALA A 315 -31.83 -16.61 -3.77
N ASN A 316 -30.89 -17.51 -3.48
CA ASN A 316 -31.09 -18.66 -2.59
C ASN A 316 -31.46 -18.24 -1.16
N HIS A 317 -30.83 -17.18 -0.67
CA HIS A 317 -31.13 -16.58 0.64
C HIS A 317 -32.30 -15.60 0.62
N LYS A 318 -33.01 -15.49 -0.52
CA LYS A 318 -34.18 -14.60 -0.72
C LYS A 318 -33.90 -13.15 -0.30
N VAL A 319 -32.70 -12.65 -0.58
CA VAL A 319 -32.33 -11.28 -0.23
C VAL A 319 -33.14 -10.30 -1.07
N ASN A 320 -33.87 -9.41 -0.41
CA ASN A 320 -34.73 -8.45 -1.10
C ASN A 320 -33.91 -7.52 -2.02
N ARG A 321 -34.38 -7.34 -3.26
CA ARG A 321 -33.78 -6.43 -4.26
C ARG A 321 -33.63 -4.99 -3.75
N ALA A 322 -34.58 -4.50 -2.95
CA ALA A 322 -34.52 -3.18 -2.33
C ALA A 322 -33.34 -3.07 -1.34
N THR A 323 -33.06 -4.13 -0.59
CA THR A 323 -31.92 -4.22 0.34
C THR A 323 -30.59 -4.14 -0.42
N LEU A 324 -30.47 -4.91 -1.51
CA LEU A 324 -29.27 -4.93 -2.35
C LEU A 324 -29.03 -3.56 -3.00
N SER A 325 -30.08 -2.97 -3.60
CA SER A 325 -30.00 -1.63 -4.22
C SER A 325 -29.66 -0.54 -3.19
N ALA A 326 -30.22 -0.60 -1.99
CA ALA A 326 -29.89 0.34 -0.92
C ALA A 326 -28.42 0.24 -0.50
N ALA A 327 -27.88 -0.99 -0.40
CA ALA A 327 -26.47 -1.20 -0.08
C ALA A 327 -25.55 -0.62 -1.17
N GLU A 328 -25.87 -0.87 -2.44
CA GLU A 328 -25.12 -0.31 -3.58
C GLU A 328 -25.12 1.23 -3.57
N VAL A 329 -26.30 1.85 -3.43
CA VAL A 329 -26.41 3.33 -3.39
C VAL A 329 -25.62 3.91 -2.22
N LYS A 330 -25.70 3.30 -1.03
CA LYS A 330 -24.93 3.75 0.14
C LYS A 330 -23.44 3.57 -0.09
N LEU A 331 -23.01 2.46 -0.68
CA LEU A 331 -21.60 2.23 -0.99
C LEU A 331 -21.08 3.28 -1.96
N THR A 332 -21.79 3.53 -3.07
CA THR A 332 -21.41 4.54 -4.05
C THR A 332 -21.31 5.93 -3.42
N LYS A 333 -22.22 6.30 -2.51
CA LYS A 333 -22.13 7.56 -1.77
C LYS A 333 -20.92 7.60 -0.83
N ALA A 334 -20.63 6.50 -0.13
CA ALA A 334 -19.54 6.40 0.83
C ALA A 334 -18.15 6.35 0.18
N THR A 335 -18.03 5.81 -1.04
CA THR A 335 -16.75 5.70 -1.78
C THR A 335 -16.56 6.82 -2.80
N LYS A 336 -17.50 7.76 -2.88
CA LYS A 336 -17.44 8.88 -3.83
C LYS A 336 -16.22 9.78 -3.51
N PRO A 337 -15.35 10.07 -4.50
CA PRO A 337 -14.25 11.01 -4.29
C PRO A 337 -14.75 12.38 -3.82
N ALA A 338 -14.05 13.01 -2.87
CA ALA A 338 -14.46 14.28 -2.27
C ALA A 338 -14.73 15.38 -3.31
N PHE A 339 -13.88 15.48 -4.34
CA PHE A 339 -14.09 16.43 -5.44
C PHE A 339 -15.40 16.18 -6.21
N ALA A 340 -15.74 14.91 -6.47
CA ALA A 340 -16.99 14.55 -7.14
C ALA A 340 -18.21 14.78 -6.25
N ALA A 341 -18.08 14.62 -4.93
CA ALA A 341 -19.12 15.01 -3.97
C ALA A 341 -19.34 16.52 -3.98
N THR A 342 -18.27 17.31 -3.94
CA THR A 342 -18.32 18.78 -4.00
C THR A 342 -18.93 19.28 -5.31
N LYS A 343 -18.54 18.71 -6.45
CA LYS A 343 -19.11 19.06 -7.76
C LYS A 343 -20.63 18.91 -7.78
N ASP A 344 -21.15 17.80 -7.30
CA ASP A 344 -22.59 17.55 -7.31
C ASP A 344 -23.34 18.49 -6.36
N ASN A 345 -22.79 18.79 -5.18
CA ASN A 345 -23.37 19.79 -4.28
C ASN A 345 -23.42 21.19 -4.91
N ILE A 346 -22.38 21.58 -5.66
CA ILE A 346 -22.37 22.85 -6.39
C ILE A 346 -23.44 22.86 -7.48
N LEU A 347 -23.52 21.79 -8.28
CA LEU A 347 -24.53 21.67 -9.34
C LEU A 347 -25.95 21.67 -8.77
N GLU A 348 -26.17 21.03 -7.63
CA GLU A 348 -27.47 21.04 -6.94
C GLU A 348 -27.82 22.44 -6.42
N LYS A 349 -26.84 23.17 -5.85
CA LYS A 349 -27.02 24.59 -5.46
C LYS A 349 -27.36 25.47 -6.65
N ILE A 350 -26.67 25.31 -7.79
CA ILE A 350 -26.96 26.06 -9.01
C ILE A 350 -28.39 25.79 -9.47
N ARG A 351 -28.79 24.51 -9.57
CA ARG A 351 -30.16 24.14 -9.95
C ARG A 351 -31.22 24.68 -8.99
N SER A 352 -30.92 24.70 -7.69
CA SER A 352 -31.82 25.27 -6.68
C SER A 352 -31.99 26.79 -6.87
N LEU A 353 -30.88 27.51 -7.12
CA LEU A 353 -30.91 28.94 -7.39
C LEU A 353 -31.67 29.26 -8.69
N GLU A 354 -31.52 28.44 -9.73
CA GLU A 354 -32.26 28.58 -11.00
C GLU A 354 -33.77 28.40 -10.78
N ARG A 355 -34.20 27.37 -10.04
CA ARG A 355 -35.62 27.17 -9.71
C ARG A 355 -36.19 28.30 -8.84
N GLN A 356 -35.41 28.84 -7.90
CA GLN A 356 -35.83 29.98 -7.09
C GLN A 356 -35.96 31.27 -7.92
N LYS A 357 -35.09 31.44 -8.92
CA LYS A 357 -35.17 32.56 -9.86
C LYS A 357 -36.42 32.49 -10.71
N GLU A 358 -36.76 31.30 -11.23
CA GLU A 358 -38.00 31.05 -11.99
C GLU A 358 -39.26 31.35 -11.15
N GLN A 359 -39.29 30.91 -9.89
CA GLN A 359 -40.39 31.20 -8.97
C GLN A 359 -40.55 32.70 -8.67
N ARG A 360 -39.43 33.44 -8.55
CA ARG A 360 -39.45 34.90 -8.36
C ARG A 360 -39.90 35.65 -9.61
N SER A 361 -39.53 35.19 -10.80
CA SER A 361 -40.01 35.76 -12.07
C SER A 361 -41.50 35.47 -12.35
N GLY A 362 -42.04 34.37 -11.83
CA GLY A 362 -43.48 34.06 -11.94
C GLY A 362 -44.39 34.92 -11.06
N GLN A 363 -43.87 35.53 -9.99
CA GLN A 363 -44.62 36.45 -9.12
C GLN A 363 -44.65 37.91 -9.64
N ALA A 364 -43.85 38.26 -10.65
CA ALA A 364 -43.76 39.61 -11.18
C ALA A 364 -44.81 39.93 -12.29
N VAL A 365 -45.67 38.98 -12.67
CA VAL A 365 -46.65 39.13 -13.78
C VAL A 365 -48.09 39.29 -13.27
N VAL A 366 -48.29 39.91 -12.11
CA VAL A 366 -49.63 40.36 -11.68
C VAL A 366 -49.54 41.82 -11.22
N VAL A 367 -49.40 42.74 -12.19
CA VAL A 367 -49.63 44.17 -11.96
C VAL A 367 -50.51 44.71 -13.10
N GLU A 368 -51.75 45.00 -12.71
CA GLU A 368 -52.67 46.05 -13.18
C GLU A 368 -53.10 46.12 -14.66
N GLN A 369 -54.40 45.85 -14.88
CA GLN A 369 -55.20 46.61 -15.84
C GLN A 369 -56.01 47.68 -15.08
N PRO A 370 -55.94 48.97 -15.43
CA PRO A 370 -56.67 50.02 -14.74
C PRO A 370 -58.14 50.06 -15.19
N ALA A 371 -59.03 50.15 -14.20
CA ALA A 371 -60.47 50.29 -14.40
C ALA A 371 -60.84 51.64 -15.04
N ALA A 372 -61.53 51.59 -16.17
CA ALA A 372 -62.08 52.77 -16.84
C ALA A 372 -63.29 53.34 -16.06
N LYS A 373 -63.12 54.55 -15.52
CA LYS A 373 -64.18 55.38 -14.94
C LYS A 373 -65.20 55.78 -16.02
N LYS A 374 -66.47 55.36 -15.89
CA LYS A 374 -67.61 56.07 -16.50
C LYS A 374 -68.18 57.08 -15.51
N ARG A 375 -68.03 58.37 -15.85
CA ARG A 375 -68.71 59.51 -15.22
C ARG A 375 -70.21 59.46 -15.54
N ARG A 376 -71.03 59.72 -14.53
CA ARG A 376 -72.44 60.15 -14.63
C ARG A 376 -72.59 61.33 -13.67
N VAL A 377 -72.90 62.53 -14.17
CA VAL A 377 -73.82 63.51 -13.55
C VAL A 377 -74.34 64.43 -14.67
N ALA A 378 -75.67 64.55 -14.72
CA ALA A 378 -76.54 65.53 -15.39
C ALA A 378 -76.26 65.90 -16.86
#